data_AF-A0A6J4NV39-F1
#
_entry.id   AF-A0A6J4NV39-F1
#
_cell.length_a   1.000
_cell.length_b   1.000
_cell.length_c   1.000
_cell.angle_alpha   90.00
_cell.angle_beta   90.00
_cell.angle_gamma   90.00
#
_symmetry.space_group_name_H-M   'P 1'
#
loop_
_entity.id
_entity.type
_entity.pdbx_description
1 polymer ?
#
loop_
_entity_poly.entity_id
_entity_poly.type
_entity_poly.pdbx_seq_one_letter_code
_entity_poly.pdbx_strand_id
1 'polypeptide(L)'
;MAKLSGAAWTAHNLGLAACFGGQLFGKLALNANLDVVGDEEDRGKLLNTAWNGYNLINAASFATAAATWFPGRLGLSGKEIDQQTRNLVLAKDVLFAVGGLAGLASVIQGRALADQAPGGAVPIADGTTPSSRTPEKAAALLRSVNLLGNANIAVIGGIIGVTSLLAMKSSESTTFSGISRLLP
;
A
#
# COMPACT_ATOMS: atom_id res chain seq x y z
N MET A 1 24.37 -21.45 -2.44
CA MET A 1 24.49 -20.38 -1.41
C MET A 1 23.71 -19.17 -1.89
N ALA A 2 22.51 -18.94 -1.35
CA ALA A 2 21.63 -17.87 -1.82
C ALA A 2 22.13 -16.49 -1.35
N LYS A 3 22.66 -15.69 -2.29
CA LYS A 3 23.06 -14.28 -2.11
C LYS A 3 21.86 -13.33 -2.14
N LEU A 4 20.71 -13.73 -1.58
CA LEU A 4 19.47 -12.94 -1.62
C LEU A 4 19.28 -12.02 -0.40
N SER A 5 20.09 -12.12 0.66
CA SER A 5 19.76 -11.56 1.98
C SER A 5 19.78 -10.02 2.07
N GLY A 6 20.69 -9.33 1.38
CA GLY A 6 20.80 -7.86 1.45
C GLY A 6 19.93 -7.14 0.41
N ALA A 7 20.06 -7.55 -0.85
CA ALA A 7 19.33 -6.92 -1.95
C ALA A 7 17.82 -7.13 -1.84
N ALA A 8 17.35 -8.33 -1.43
CA ALA A 8 15.92 -8.58 -1.24
C ALA A 8 15.38 -7.77 -0.06
N TRP A 9 16.14 -7.61 1.02
CA TRP A 9 15.73 -6.81 2.16
C TRP A 9 15.65 -5.32 1.81
N THR A 10 16.65 -4.80 1.11
CA THR A 10 16.60 -3.42 0.59
C THR A 10 15.40 -3.23 -0.34
N ALA A 11 15.18 -4.14 -1.29
CA ALA A 11 14.04 -4.06 -2.22
C ALA A 11 12.69 -4.15 -1.48
N HIS A 12 12.58 -4.99 -0.46
CA HIS A 12 11.39 -5.11 0.39
C HIS A 12 11.10 -3.80 1.11
N ASN A 13 12.09 -3.25 1.80
CA ASN A 13 11.94 -2.01 2.57
C ASN A 13 11.66 -0.82 1.67
N LEU A 14 12.34 -0.70 0.52
CA LEU A 14 12.07 0.34 -0.46
C LEU A 14 10.66 0.22 -1.04
N GLY A 15 10.20 -1.01 -1.33
CA GLY A 15 8.83 -1.25 -1.80
C GLY A 15 7.79 -0.79 -0.77
N LEU A 16 7.94 -1.19 0.49
CA LEU A 16 7.03 -0.76 1.56
C LEU A 16 7.09 0.74 1.81
N ALA A 17 8.30 1.33 1.82
CA ALA A 17 8.49 2.76 2.04
C ALA A 17 7.87 3.60 0.91
N ALA A 18 8.04 3.18 -0.34
CA ALA A 18 7.40 3.83 -1.48
C ALA A 18 5.87 3.76 -1.34
N CYS A 19 5.30 2.56 -1.16
CA CYS A 19 3.85 2.39 -0.97
C CYS A 19 3.30 3.26 0.17
N PHE A 20 3.88 3.17 1.36
CA PHE A 20 3.41 3.87 2.54
C PHE A 20 3.58 5.38 2.41
N GLY A 21 4.78 5.83 2.02
CA GLY A 21 5.12 7.24 1.91
C GLY A 21 4.30 7.95 0.83
N GLY A 22 4.11 7.32 -0.32
CA GLY A 22 3.29 7.89 -1.40
C GLY A 22 1.82 8.01 -1.04
N GLN A 23 1.26 7.02 -0.33
CA GLN A 23 -0.12 7.11 0.14
C GLN A 23 -0.29 8.19 1.22
N LEU A 24 0.68 8.30 2.14
CA LEU A 24 0.67 9.32 3.18
C LEU A 24 0.78 10.73 2.58
N PHE A 25 1.70 10.93 1.64
CA PHE A 25 1.82 12.19 0.90
C PHE A 25 0.55 12.49 0.10
N GLY A 26 0.01 11.51 -0.63
CA GLY A 26 -1.22 11.64 -1.39
C GLY A 26 -2.39 12.09 -0.51
N LYS A 27 -2.55 11.50 0.67
CA LYS A 27 -3.62 11.86 1.61
C LYS A 27 -3.41 13.20 2.30
N LEU A 28 -2.23 13.43 2.85
CA LEU A 28 -1.98 14.53 3.78
C LEU A 28 -1.50 15.80 3.11
N ALA A 29 -0.83 15.69 1.95
CA ALA A 29 -0.32 16.84 1.22
C ALA A 29 -1.15 17.09 -0.03
N LEU A 30 -1.25 16.12 -0.95
CA LEU A 30 -1.94 16.34 -2.22
C LEU A 30 -3.45 16.57 -2.02
N ASN A 31 -4.16 15.58 -1.48
CA ASN A 31 -5.62 15.60 -1.40
C ASN A 31 -6.13 16.78 -0.54
N ALA A 32 -5.40 17.11 0.53
CA ALA A 32 -5.77 18.17 1.48
C ALA A 32 -5.60 19.59 0.92
N ASN A 33 -4.84 19.78 -0.16
CA ASN A 33 -4.52 21.10 -0.72
C ASN A 33 -5.01 21.27 -2.16
N LEU A 34 -5.96 20.45 -2.63
CA LEU A 34 -6.49 20.60 -3.99
C LEU A 34 -7.39 21.83 -4.16
N ASP A 35 -7.93 22.36 -3.07
CA ASP A 35 -8.75 23.57 -3.05
C ASP A 35 -8.02 24.83 -3.56
N VAL A 36 -6.69 24.83 -3.56
CA VAL A 36 -5.86 25.90 -4.16
C VAL A 36 -6.06 26.06 -5.68
N VAL A 37 -6.54 25.01 -6.35
CA VAL A 37 -6.92 25.07 -7.77
C VAL A 37 -8.32 25.67 -7.85
N GLY A 38 -8.53 26.73 -8.63
CA GLY A 38 -9.82 27.45 -8.63
C GLY A 38 -11.00 26.64 -9.18
N ASP A 39 -10.79 25.87 -10.25
CA ASP A 39 -11.84 25.10 -10.92
C ASP A 39 -11.94 23.67 -10.38
N GLU A 40 -13.16 23.23 -10.05
CA GLU A 40 -13.41 21.92 -9.42
C GLU A 40 -13.17 20.73 -10.36
N GLU A 41 -13.36 20.90 -11.67
CA GLU A 41 -13.10 19.85 -12.67
C GLU A 41 -11.59 19.69 -12.86
N ASP A 42 -10.85 20.81 -12.90
CA ASP A 42 -9.39 20.80 -12.90
C ASP A 42 -8.82 20.15 -11.63
N ARG A 43 -9.43 20.35 -10.45
CA ARG A 43 -9.08 19.61 -9.22
C ARG A 43 -9.21 18.10 -9.44
N GLY A 44 -10.35 17.66 -9.95
CA GLY A 44 -10.63 16.25 -10.22
C GLY A 44 -9.66 15.64 -11.22
N LYS A 45 -9.38 16.37 -12.29
CA LYS A 45 -8.42 16.00 -13.32
C LYS A 45 -7.01 15.88 -12.75
N LEU A 46 -6.56 16.87 -11.98
CA LEU A 46 -5.26 16.86 -11.32
C LEU A 46 -5.13 15.66 -10.36
N LEU A 47 -6.12 15.46 -9.50
CA LEU A 47 -6.18 14.33 -8.58
C LEU A 47 -6.07 13.00 -9.34
N ASN A 48 -6.91 12.81 -10.36
CA ASN A 48 -6.94 11.59 -11.15
C ASN A 48 -5.63 11.34 -11.88
N THR A 49 -5.05 12.37 -12.51
CA THR A 49 -3.74 12.27 -13.19
C THR A 49 -2.63 11.90 -12.21
N ALA A 50 -2.58 12.55 -11.05
CA ALA A 50 -1.57 12.28 -10.02
C ALA A 50 -1.66 10.84 -9.49
N TRP A 51 -2.87 10.40 -9.11
CA TRP A 51 -3.06 9.04 -8.60
C TRP A 51 -2.88 7.96 -9.66
N ASN A 52 -3.28 8.18 -10.92
CA ASN A 52 -3.03 7.22 -11.99
C ASN A 52 -1.53 7.05 -12.26
N GLY A 53 -0.77 8.14 -12.25
CA GLY A 53 0.69 8.07 -12.35
C GLY A 53 1.30 7.29 -11.19
N TYR A 54 0.81 7.54 -9.97
CA TYR A 54 1.34 6.89 -8.78
C TYR A 54 0.88 5.43 -8.61
N ASN A 55 -0.28 5.04 -9.13
CA ASN A 55 -0.81 3.68 -9.02
C ASN A 55 0.13 2.62 -9.59
N LEU A 56 0.83 2.92 -10.68
CA LEU A 56 1.84 2.03 -11.24
C LEU A 56 3.03 1.84 -10.27
N ILE A 57 3.52 2.93 -9.69
CA ILE A 57 4.60 2.90 -8.70
C ILE A 57 4.16 2.12 -7.47
N ASN A 58 2.94 2.37 -6.99
CA ASN A 58 2.38 1.71 -5.81
C ASN A 58 2.22 0.20 -6.04
N ALA A 59 1.68 -0.20 -7.20
CA ALA A 59 1.53 -1.61 -7.57
C ALA A 59 2.89 -2.32 -7.69
N ALA A 60 3.87 -1.71 -8.37
CA ALA A 60 5.21 -2.28 -8.53
C ALA A 60 5.94 -2.41 -7.19
N SER A 61 5.81 -1.40 -6.32
CA SER A 61 6.41 -1.36 -4.99
C SER A 61 5.82 -2.43 -4.07
N PHE A 62 4.48 -2.56 -4.06
CA PHE A 62 3.79 -3.58 -3.28
C PHE A 62 4.13 -5.00 -3.78
N ALA A 63 4.13 -5.19 -5.10
CA ALA A 63 4.50 -6.46 -5.72
C ALA A 63 5.95 -6.84 -5.39
N THR A 64 6.88 -5.88 -5.37
CA THR A 64 8.28 -6.10 -4.98
C THR A 64 8.39 -6.52 -3.51
N ALA A 65 7.67 -5.85 -2.61
CA ALA A 65 7.64 -6.23 -1.19
C ALA A 65 7.06 -7.64 -1.00
N ALA A 66 5.98 -7.98 -1.71
CA ALA A 66 5.39 -9.32 -1.68
C ALA A 66 6.32 -10.39 -2.25
N ALA A 67 6.92 -10.12 -3.42
CA ALA A 67 7.81 -11.06 -4.13
C ALA A 67 9.12 -11.32 -3.39
N THR A 68 9.55 -10.42 -2.51
CA THR A 68 10.70 -10.63 -1.63
C THR A 68 10.30 -11.40 -0.37
N TRP A 69 9.09 -11.17 0.16
CA TRP A 69 8.57 -11.85 1.36
C TRP A 69 8.25 -13.33 1.13
N PHE A 70 7.40 -13.66 0.15
CA PHE A 70 6.84 -15.01 0.03
C PHE A 70 7.87 -16.11 -0.25
N PRO A 71 8.87 -15.91 -1.15
CA PRO A 71 9.94 -16.90 -1.31
C PRO A 71 10.79 -17.06 -0.06
N GLY A 72 11.08 -15.97 0.65
CA GLY A 72 11.83 -16.02 1.91
C GLY A 72 11.11 -16.84 2.97
N ARG A 73 9.79 -16.65 3.07
CA ARG A 73 8.90 -17.42 3.97
C ARG A 73 8.98 -18.93 3.76
N LEU A 74 9.22 -19.42 2.53
CA LEU A 74 9.30 -20.86 2.26
C LEU A 74 10.45 -21.55 3.00
N GLY A 75 11.47 -20.80 3.43
CA GLY A 75 12.56 -21.30 4.26
C GLY A 75 12.18 -21.57 5.73
N LEU A 76 10.98 -21.18 6.17
CA LEU A 76 10.48 -21.42 7.52
C LEU A 76 9.83 -22.81 7.59
N SER A 77 10.56 -23.83 8.09
CA SER A 77 10.04 -25.20 8.20
C SER A 77 9.04 -25.40 9.36
N GLY A 78 8.91 -24.39 10.22
CA GLY A 78 7.95 -24.36 11.31
C GLY A 78 8.38 -25.16 12.54
N LYS A 79 9.46 -25.94 12.48
CA LYS A 79 10.04 -26.62 13.66
C LYS A 79 11.07 -25.76 14.38
N GLU A 80 11.62 -24.74 13.72
CA GLU A 80 12.71 -23.90 14.23
C GLU A 80 12.23 -22.55 14.80
N ILE A 81 10.93 -22.26 14.74
CA ILE A 81 10.35 -20.97 15.16
C ILE A 81 9.32 -21.14 16.27
N ASP A 82 9.37 -20.24 17.26
CA ASP A 82 8.41 -20.20 18.36
C ASP A 82 6.98 -19.85 17.88
N GLN A 83 5.97 -20.09 18.73
CA GLN A 83 4.57 -19.83 18.38
C GLN A 83 4.31 -18.36 18.05
N GLN A 84 5.00 -17.44 18.71
CA GLN A 84 4.82 -16.00 18.50
C GLN A 84 5.33 -15.58 17.12
N THR A 85 6.47 -16.10 16.68
CA THR A 85 7.08 -15.88 15.37
C THR A 85 6.18 -16.42 14.28
N ARG A 86 5.61 -17.61 14.49
CA ARG A 86 4.60 -18.18 13.58
C ARG A 86 3.38 -17.26 13.44
N ASN A 87 2.87 -16.72 14.55
CA ASN A 87 1.74 -15.79 14.53
C ASN A 87 2.09 -14.50 13.78
N LEU A 88 3.31 -13.96 13.95
CA LEU A 88 3.77 -12.78 13.22
C LEU A 88 3.90 -13.04 11.70
N VAL A 89 4.45 -14.19 11.30
CA VAL A 89 4.52 -14.60 9.89
C VAL A 89 3.12 -14.69 9.27
N LEU A 90 2.19 -15.34 9.96
CA LEU A 90 0.79 -15.43 9.53
C LEU A 90 0.12 -14.05 9.47
N ALA A 91 0.39 -13.17 10.43
CA ALA A 91 -0.12 -11.80 10.41
C ALA A 91 0.40 -11.03 9.19
N LYS A 92 1.70 -11.13 8.88
CA LYS A 92 2.30 -10.50 7.69
C LYS A 92 1.68 -11.05 6.39
N ASP A 93 1.46 -12.36 6.31
CA ASP A 93 0.78 -13.00 5.16
C ASP A 93 -0.65 -12.48 4.96
N VAL A 94 -1.44 -12.41 6.04
CA VAL A 94 -2.81 -11.88 6.00
C VAL A 94 -2.80 -10.42 5.59
N LEU A 95 -1.89 -9.60 6.12
CA LEU A 95 -1.78 -8.19 5.76
C LEU A 95 -1.42 -8.01 4.28
N PHE A 96 -0.51 -8.81 3.73
CA PHE A 96 -0.21 -8.79 2.29
C PHE A 96 -1.42 -9.17 1.44
N ALA A 97 -2.18 -10.19 1.84
CA ALA A 97 -3.39 -10.60 1.13
C ALA A 97 -4.45 -9.49 1.15
N VAL A 98 -4.74 -8.93 2.34
CA VAL A 98 -5.71 -7.85 2.52
C VAL A 98 -5.27 -6.59 1.74
N GLY A 99 -4.00 -6.21 1.84
CA GLY A 99 -3.46 -5.04 1.14
C GLY A 99 -3.52 -5.20 -0.38
N GLY A 100 -3.21 -6.38 -0.90
CA GLY A 100 -3.33 -6.70 -2.33
C GLY A 100 -4.77 -6.59 -2.82
N LEU A 101 -5.73 -7.18 -2.10
CA LEU A 101 -7.15 -7.11 -2.44
C LEU A 101 -7.70 -5.68 -2.35
N ALA A 102 -7.37 -4.95 -1.29
CA ALA A 102 -7.77 -3.54 -1.12
C ALA A 102 -7.15 -2.64 -2.19
N GLY A 103 -5.90 -2.87 -2.57
CA GLY A 103 -5.22 -2.17 -3.66
C GLY A 103 -5.91 -2.38 -4.99
N LEU A 104 -6.23 -3.63 -5.36
CA LEU A 104 -6.97 -3.95 -6.58
C LEU A 104 -8.36 -3.28 -6.58
N ALA A 105 -9.09 -3.36 -5.47
CA ALA A 105 -10.38 -2.70 -5.32
C ALA A 105 -10.26 -1.18 -5.51
N SER A 106 -9.21 -0.56 -4.95
CA SER A 106 -8.95 0.88 -5.09
C SER A 106 -8.70 1.28 -6.53
N VAL A 107 -7.92 0.50 -7.29
CA VAL A 107 -7.64 0.77 -8.71
C VAL A 107 -8.91 0.65 -9.55
N ILE A 108 -9.71 -0.39 -9.34
CA ILE A 108 -10.98 -0.60 -10.07
C ILE A 108 -11.95 0.55 -9.79
N GLN A 109 -12.12 0.92 -8.51
CA GLN A 109 -13.02 2.01 -8.14
C GLN A 109 -12.50 3.37 -8.59
N GLY A 110 -11.19 3.60 -8.55
CA GLY A 110 -10.56 4.82 -9.07
C GLY A 110 -10.76 4.97 -10.58
N ARG A 111 -10.66 3.87 -11.34
CA ARG A 111 -10.99 3.85 -12.77
C ARG A 111 -12.47 4.16 -13.01
N ALA A 112 -13.36 3.50 -12.27
CA ALA A 112 -14.79 3.72 -12.38
C ALA A 112 -15.20 5.16 -12.02
N LEU A 113 -14.48 5.80 -11.08
CA LEU A 113 -14.61 7.20 -10.73
C LEU A 113 -14.16 8.10 -11.88
N ALA A 114 -12.98 7.85 -12.45
CA ALA A 114 -12.46 8.61 -13.59
C ALA A 114 -13.40 8.53 -14.81
N ASP A 115 -14.06 7.39 -15.01
CA ASP A 115 -15.01 7.20 -16.12
C ASP A 115 -16.34 7.96 -15.91
N GLN A 116 -16.57 8.59 -14.74
CA GLN A 116 -17.76 9.41 -14.49
C GLN A 116 -17.71 10.80 -15.16
N ALA A 117 -16.55 11.22 -15.68
CA ALA A 117 -16.40 12.51 -16.34
C ALA A 117 -15.41 12.44 -17.51
N PRO A 118 -15.60 13.22 -18.59
CA PRO A 118 -14.65 13.32 -19.68
C PRO A 118 -13.24 13.65 -19.16
N GLY A 119 -12.25 12.84 -19.57
CA GLY A 119 -10.86 13.03 -19.13
C GLY A 119 -10.60 12.80 -17.63
N GLY A 120 -11.55 12.21 -16.88
CA GLY A 120 -11.42 12.01 -15.44
C GLY A 120 -11.61 13.26 -14.58
N ALA A 121 -12.15 14.33 -15.17
CA ALA A 121 -12.35 15.63 -14.53
C ALA A 121 -13.64 15.67 -13.69
N VAL A 122 -13.78 14.74 -12.73
CA VAL A 122 -14.93 14.73 -11.84
C VAL A 122 -14.86 15.98 -10.93
N PRO A 123 -15.86 16.87 -10.92
CA PRO A 123 -15.80 18.07 -10.11
C PRO A 123 -15.76 17.70 -8.63
N ILE A 124 -14.76 18.16 -7.88
CA ILE A 124 -14.56 17.87 -6.45
C ILE A 124 -14.26 19.15 -5.68
N ALA A 125 -14.67 19.19 -4.40
CA ALA A 125 -14.32 20.32 -3.53
C ALA A 125 -12.83 20.23 -3.15
N ASP A 126 -12.39 19.05 -2.71
CA ASP A 126 -11.01 18.70 -2.39
C ASP A 126 -10.75 17.22 -2.73
N GLY A 127 -9.54 16.70 -2.48
CA GLY A 127 -9.17 15.32 -2.84
C GLY A 127 -9.93 14.21 -2.12
N THR A 128 -10.76 14.56 -1.14
CA THR A 128 -11.57 13.64 -0.34
C THR A 128 -13.07 13.97 -0.33
N THR A 129 -13.43 15.21 -0.67
CA THR A 129 -14.78 15.73 -0.54
C THR A 129 -15.42 16.00 -1.91
N PRO A 130 -16.60 15.41 -2.19
CA PRO A 130 -17.39 15.76 -3.37
C PRO A 130 -17.79 17.25 -3.35
N SER A 131 -17.82 17.89 -4.52
CA SER A 131 -18.44 19.20 -4.70
C SER A 131 -19.97 19.11 -4.76
N SER A 132 -20.65 20.26 -4.74
CA SER A 132 -22.09 20.34 -5.00
C SER A 132 -22.47 19.92 -6.42
N ARG A 133 -21.51 19.94 -7.36
CA ARG A 133 -21.69 19.53 -8.76
C ARG A 133 -21.31 18.07 -9.01
N THR A 134 -20.76 17.37 -8.02
CA THR A 134 -20.39 15.96 -8.18
C THR A 134 -21.63 15.09 -8.34
N PRO A 135 -21.74 14.27 -9.41
CA PRO A 135 -22.82 13.28 -9.54
C PRO A 135 -22.82 12.30 -8.35
N GLU A 136 -23.99 11.88 -7.88
CA GLU A 136 -24.11 11.02 -6.68
C GLU A 136 -23.27 9.75 -6.75
N LYS A 137 -23.26 9.09 -7.92
CA LYS A 137 -22.46 7.89 -8.16
C LYS A 137 -20.96 8.17 -8.01
N ALA A 138 -20.48 9.29 -8.54
CA ALA A 138 -19.09 9.71 -8.41
C ALA A 138 -18.76 10.07 -6.95
N ALA A 139 -19.68 10.71 -6.23
CA ALA A 139 -19.51 11.02 -4.81
C ALA A 139 -19.39 9.74 -3.96
N ALA A 140 -20.21 8.72 -4.22
CA ALA A 140 -20.14 7.44 -3.54
C ALA A 140 -18.80 6.72 -3.82
N LEU A 141 -18.35 6.71 -5.08
CA LEU A 141 -17.06 6.15 -5.47
C LEU A 141 -15.90 6.88 -4.80
N LEU A 142 -15.91 8.22 -4.79
CA LEU A 142 -14.87 9.03 -4.14
C LEU A 142 -14.76 8.70 -2.65
N ARG A 143 -15.89 8.61 -1.93
CA ARG A 143 -15.90 8.23 -0.51
C ARG A 143 -15.36 6.82 -0.29
N SER A 144 -15.74 5.87 -1.14
CA SER A 144 -15.29 4.49 -1.06
C SER A 144 -13.77 4.36 -1.32
N VAL A 145 -13.25 5.00 -2.37
CA VAL A 145 -11.82 5.06 -2.65
C VAL A 145 -11.05 5.69 -1.48
N ASN A 146 -11.62 6.74 -0.86
CA ASN A 146 -11.00 7.37 0.30
C ASN A 146 -10.92 6.47 1.53
N LEU A 147 -11.96 5.68 1.78
CA LEU A 147 -11.97 4.69 2.85
C LEU A 147 -10.96 3.58 2.58
N LEU A 148 -10.92 3.05 1.36
CA LEU A 148 -9.94 2.04 0.95
C LEU A 148 -8.51 2.57 1.05
N GLY A 149 -8.26 3.83 0.66
CA GLY A 149 -6.95 4.47 0.82
C GLY A 149 -6.49 4.53 2.27
N ASN A 150 -7.38 4.91 3.20
CA ASN A 150 -7.08 4.92 4.63
C ASN A 150 -6.78 3.51 5.16
N ALA A 151 -7.61 2.54 4.78
CA ALA A 151 -7.41 1.15 5.17
C ALA A 151 -6.07 0.62 4.65
N ASN A 152 -5.69 0.96 3.42
CA ASN A 152 -4.46 0.49 2.82
C ASN A 152 -3.22 1.08 3.51
N ILE A 153 -3.26 2.36 3.92
CA ILE A 153 -2.20 2.97 4.74
C ILE A 153 -2.02 2.19 6.05
N ALA A 154 -3.12 1.88 6.74
CA ALA A 154 -3.07 1.13 7.99
C ALA A 154 -2.51 -0.29 7.78
N VAL A 155 -2.92 -0.97 6.70
CA VAL A 155 -2.42 -2.30 6.34
C VAL A 155 -0.92 -2.28 6.04
N ILE A 156 -0.46 -1.37 5.19
CA ILE A 156 0.97 -1.27 4.83
C ILE A 156 1.81 -0.87 6.06
N GLY A 157 1.31 0.06 6.88
CA GLY A 157 1.93 0.38 8.17
C GLY A 157 2.01 -0.84 9.10
N GLY A 158 0.97 -1.67 9.12
CA GLY A 158 0.97 -2.96 9.80
C GLY A 158 2.03 -3.92 9.28
N ILE A 159 2.19 -4.02 7.95
CA ILE A 159 3.25 -4.85 7.34
C ILE A 159 4.63 -4.37 7.81
N ILE A 160 4.89 -3.06 7.79
CA ILE A 160 6.14 -2.48 8.27
C ILE A 160 6.37 -2.80 9.76
N GLY A 161 5.33 -2.69 10.59
CA GLY A 161 5.39 -3.02 12.01
C GLY A 161 5.73 -4.49 12.24
N VAL A 162 5.06 -5.41 11.54
CA VAL A 162 5.34 -6.85 11.66
C VAL A 162 6.73 -7.20 11.13
N THR A 163 7.18 -6.60 10.03
CA THR A 163 8.56 -6.74 9.53
C THR A 163 9.58 -6.33 10.60
N SER A 164 9.33 -5.20 11.28
CA SER A 164 10.22 -4.71 12.35
C SER A 164 10.28 -5.69 13.53
N LEU A 165 9.13 -6.21 13.97
CA LEU A 165 9.07 -7.20 15.06
C LEU A 165 9.77 -8.51 14.70
N LEU A 166 9.64 -8.98 13.45
CA LEU A 166 10.34 -10.17 12.96
C LEU A 166 11.86 -9.94 12.90
N ALA A 167 12.31 -8.75 12.46
CA ALA A 167 13.72 -8.39 12.45
C ALA A 167 14.33 -8.29 13.86
N MET A 168 13.58 -7.79 14.84
CA MET A 168 14.03 -7.78 16.24
C MET A 168 14.22 -9.22 16.77
N LYS A 169 13.24 -10.10 16.55
CA LYS A 169 13.36 -11.51 16.97
C LYS A 169 14.54 -12.24 16.32
N SER A 170 14.88 -11.93 15.07
CA SER A 170 16.01 -12.57 14.38
C SER A 170 17.37 -12.19 14.96
N SER A 171 17.46 -11.04 15.63
CA SER A 171 18.66 -10.62 16.35
C SER A 171 18.84 -11.34 17.71
N GLU A 172 17.77 -11.83 18.33
CA GLU A 172 17.80 -12.43 19.68
C GLU A 172 18.07 -13.94 19.69
N SER A 173 17.78 -14.65 18.59
CA SER A 173 17.90 -16.12 18.53
C SER A 173 18.93 -16.55 17.49
N THR A 174 19.94 -17.33 17.90
CA THR A 174 20.97 -17.89 17.00
C THR A 174 20.38 -18.84 15.96
N THR A 175 19.37 -19.62 16.33
CA THR A 175 18.67 -20.56 15.44
C THR A 175 17.83 -19.81 14.40
N PHE A 176 17.12 -18.77 14.83
CA PHE A 176 16.31 -17.95 13.93
C PHE A 176 17.16 -17.00 13.07
N SER A 177 18.29 -16.52 13.59
CA SER A 177 19.28 -15.70 12.87
C SER A 177 19.75 -16.38 11.58
N GLY A 178 20.03 -17.70 11.64
CA GLY A 178 20.43 -18.47 10.47
C GLY A 178 19.37 -18.51 9.35
N ILE A 179 18.10 -18.66 9.72
CA ILE A 179 16.97 -18.77 8.78
C ILE A 179 16.52 -17.39 8.29
N SER A 180 16.59 -16.38 9.15
CA SER A 180 16.23 -14.99 8.84
C SER A 180 17.07 -14.38 7.72
N ARG A 181 18.24 -14.96 7.41
CA ARG A 181 19.04 -14.57 6.23
C ARG A 181 18.29 -14.78 4.91
N LEU A 182 17.22 -15.56 4.93
CA LEU A 182 16.34 -15.79 3.78
C LEU A 182 15.09 -14.90 3.82
N LEU A 183 14.81 -14.22 4.93
CA LEU A 183 13.61 -13.40 5.14
C LEU A 183 13.94 -11.91 5.10
N PRO A 184 13.22 -11.12 4.30
CA PRO A 184 13.18 -9.67 4.47
C PRO A 184 12.15 -9.20 5.49
#